data_AF-A0A1Q8BM66-F1
#
_entry.id   AF-A0A1Q8BM66-F1
#
_cell.length_a   1.000
_cell.length_b   1.000
_cell.length_c   1.000
_cell.angle_alpha   90.00
_cell.angle_beta   90.00
_cell.angle_gamma   90.00
#
_symmetry.space_group_name_H-M   'P 1'
#
loop_
_entity.id
_entity.type
_entity.pdbx_description
1 polymer ?
#
loop_
_entity_poly.entity_id
_entity_poly.type
_entity_poly.pdbx_seq_one_letter_code
_entity_poly.pdbx_strand_id
1 'polypeptide(L)'
;MDVLWLRLSRQPDDPHGLVGRIGRGRALICLEREDHWQIGYIIGKGTYHEVHAAGVETLRQAIAETAPDFADRVAELTDWKQVSMLSVEANRLPRWYRPGLLLLGDAAHVMSPAGGNGINYAIMDAVAAANILTAPLQAGLVTVADLACVQRRREWPTRVVQAMVNFMQDSLLKAALDPNGSFTFPSFLGWPLVRKVPPLLFGFGIRPEHVQTETRRGHTQAHVGRWAAALIVTLVVGWLIRRLLRRF
;
A
#
# COMPACT_ATOMS: atom_id res chain seq x y z
N MET A 1 7.08 -3.63 -10.36
CA MET A 1 8.18 -4.16 -9.52
C MET A 1 7.69 -5.39 -8.80
N ASP A 2 8.58 -6.25 -8.32
CA ASP A 2 8.27 -7.34 -7.38
C ASP A 2 9.08 -7.15 -6.10
N VAL A 3 8.75 -7.89 -5.04
CA VAL A 3 9.41 -7.76 -3.73
C VAL A 3 9.86 -9.12 -3.24
N LEU A 4 11.12 -9.23 -2.81
CA LEU A 4 11.67 -10.39 -2.14
C LEU A 4 11.67 -10.14 -0.63
N TRP A 5 10.81 -10.87 0.08
CA TRP A 5 10.69 -10.79 1.53
C TRP A 5 11.63 -11.78 2.19
N LEU A 6 12.46 -11.28 3.10
CA LEU A 6 13.39 -12.05 3.91
C LEU A 6 13.45 -11.49 5.33
N ARG A 7 14.11 -12.24 6.22
CA ARG A 7 14.29 -11.84 7.62
C ARG A 7 15.76 -11.83 7.97
N LEU A 8 16.17 -10.86 8.76
CA LEU A 8 17.46 -10.80 9.44
C LEU A 8 17.21 -10.48 10.91
N SER A 9 18.07 -10.96 11.80
CA SER A 9 17.99 -10.65 13.23
C SER A 9 18.07 -9.13 13.48
N ARG A 10 17.37 -8.69 14.52
CA ARG A 10 17.45 -7.30 15.00
C ARG A 10 18.43 -7.23 16.16
N GLN A 11 19.34 -6.26 16.12
CA GLN A 11 20.28 -5.97 17.19
C GLN A 11 19.85 -4.72 17.99
N PRO A 12 20.27 -4.58 19.26
CA PRO A 12 19.86 -3.45 20.10
C PRO A 12 20.24 -2.07 19.55
N ASP A 13 21.35 -1.99 18.83
CA ASP A 13 21.88 -0.74 18.27
C ASP A 13 21.30 -0.41 16.88
N ASP A 14 20.39 -1.23 16.37
CA ASP A 14 19.75 -1.00 15.07
C ASP A 14 18.84 0.24 15.09
N PRO A 15 18.71 0.95 13.96
CA PRO A 15 17.80 2.09 13.84
C PRO A 15 16.34 1.66 14.06
N HIS A 16 15.55 2.45 14.80
CA HIS A 16 14.15 2.13 15.04
C HIS A 16 13.21 2.57 13.90
N GLY A 17 12.12 1.83 13.72
CA GLY A 17 10.99 2.16 12.86
C GLY A 17 11.06 1.61 11.43
N LEU A 18 10.37 2.30 10.52
CA LEU A 18 10.36 1.96 9.09
C LEU A 18 11.58 2.60 8.42
N VAL A 19 12.46 1.77 7.85
CA VAL A 19 13.67 2.24 7.17
C VAL A 19 13.57 1.94 5.67
N GLY A 20 13.67 2.98 4.84
CA GLY A 20 13.84 2.84 3.39
C GLY A 20 15.30 3.09 3.01
N ARG A 21 15.90 2.20 2.22
CA ARG A 21 17.25 2.35 1.68
C ARG A 21 17.18 2.34 0.16
N ILE A 22 17.76 3.34 -0.49
CA ILE A 22 17.84 3.44 -1.95
C ILE A 22 19.29 3.74 -2.30
N GLY A 23 19.87 2.96 -3.23
CA GLY A 23 21.23 3.18 -3.70
C GLY A 23 21.66 2.13 -4.72
N ARG A 24 22.60 2.49 -5.60
CA ARG A 24 23.24 1.58 -6.59
C ARG A 24 22.23 0.81 -7.46
N GLY A 25 21.11 1.43 -7.85
CA GLY A 25 20.09 0.75 -8.66
C GLY A 25 19.11 -0.11 -7.85
N ARG A 26 19.19 -0.11 -6.51
CA ARG A 26 18.47 -1.03 -5.62
C ARG A 26 17.67 -0.27 -4.59
N ALA A 27 16.59 -0.89 -4.12
CA ALA A 27 15.77 -0.36 -3.04
C ALA A 27 15.37 -1.45 -2.05
N LEU A 28 15.44 -1.14 -0.76
CA LEU A 28 14.99 -1.99 0.33
C LEU A 28 14.01 -1.22 1.22
N ILE A 29 13.04 -1.97 1.73
CA ILE A 29 12.16 -1.53 2.81
C ILE A 29 12.40 -2.47 3.99
N CYS A 30 12.75 -1.92 5.14
CA CYS A 30 13.03 -2.68 6.35
C CYS A 30 11.99 -2.30 7.39
N LEU A 31 11.21 -3.29 7.82
CA LEU A 31 10.15 -3.14 8.80
C LEU A 31 10.63 -3.73 10.13
N GLU A 32 10.69 -2.88 11.16
CA GLU A 32 11.01 -3.33 12.50
C GLU A 32 9.93 -4.29 13.01
N ARG A 33 10.36 -5.44 13.53
CA ARG A 33 9.58 -6.38 14.35
C ARG A 33 10.30 -6.54 15.68
N GLU A 34 9.64 -7.22 16.61
CA GLU A 34 10.14 -7.35 17.98
C GLU A 34 11.56 -7.96 18.04
N ASP A 35 11.77 -9.06 17.32
CA ASP A 35 12.98 -9.88 17.32
C ASP A 35 13.76 -9.87 15.98
N HIS A 36 13.18 -9.30 14.92
CA HIS A 36 13.78 -9.33 13.58
C HIS A 36 13.46 -8.09 12.74
N TRP A 37 14.18 -7.95 11.64
CA TRP A 37 13.83 -7.10 10.52
C TRP A 37 13.09 -7.90 9.46
N GLN A 38 11.89 -7.44 9.08
CA GLN A 38 11.25 -7.92 7.87
C GLN A 38 11.70 -7.04 6.71
N ILE A 39 12.56 -7.58 5.85
CA ILE A 39 13.19 -6.85 4.75
C ILE A 39 12.49 -7.21 3.45
N GLY A 40 12.07 -6.19 2.70
CA GLY A 40 11.56 -6.29 1.34
C GLY A 40 12.58 -5.72 0.37
N TYR A 41 13.27 -6.58 -0.37
CA TYR A 41 14.20 -6.20 -1.43
C TYR A 41 13.44 -6.05 -2.76
N ILE A 42 13.47 -4.86 -3.35
CA ILE A 42 12.67 -4.51 -4.54
C ILE A 42 13.43 -4.91 -5.81
N ILE A 43 12.73 -5.60 -6.70
CA ILE A 43 13.27 -6.04 -7.99
C ILE A 43 12.36 -5.62 -9.16
N GLY A 44 12.90 -5.74 -10.38
CA GLY A 44 12.11 -5.62 -11.61
C GLY A 44 10.93 -6.59 -11.62
N LYS A 45 9.85 -6.23 -12.32
CA LYS A 45 8.70 -7.13 -12.49
C LYS A 45 9.15 -8.35 -13.31
N GLY A 46 8.90 -9.55 -12.81
CA GLY A 46 9.21 -10.79 -13.53
C GLY A 46 10.70 -11.17 -13.56
N THR A 47 11.58 -10.42 -12.90
CA THR A 47 13.03 -10.68 -12.91
C THR A 47 13.49 -11.61 -11.78
N TYR A 48 12.56 -12.24 -11.04
CA TYR A 48 12.92 -13.12 -9.91
C TYR A 48 13.83 -14.28 -10.33
N HIS A 49 13.58 -14.89 -11.50
CA HIS A 49 14.39 -15.99 -11.99
C HIS A 49 15.86 -15.60 -12.18
N GLU A 50 16.13 -14.39 -12.67
CA GLU A 50 17.48 -13.87 -12.85
C GLU A 50 18.20 -13.70 -11.51
N VAL A 51 17.51 -13.10 -10.53
CA VAL A 51 18.03 -12.89 -9.17
C VAL A 51 18.25 -14.23 -8.47
N HIS A 52 17.34 -15.19 -8.64
CA HIS A 52 17.47 -16.54 -8.11
C HIS A 52 18.66 -17.29 -8.72
N ALA A 53 18.82 -17.22 -10.04
CA ALA A 53 19.92 -17.86 -10.77
C ALA A 53 21.29 -17.26 -10.42
N ALA A 54 21.36 -15.97 -10.08
CA ALA A 54 22.58 -15.32 -9.61
C ALA A 54 23.03 -15.80 -8.21
N GLY A 55 22.18 -16.54 -7.49
CA GLY A 55 22.50 -17.17 -6.21
C GLY A 55 22.31 -16.26 -4.99
N VAL A 56 22.13 -16.90 -3.83
CA VAL A 56 21.85 -16.21 -2.55
C VAL A 56 22.99 -15.29 -2.13
N GLU A 57 24.24 -15.64 -2.45
CA GLU A 57 25.42 -14.83 -2.11
C GLU A 57 25.40 -13.46 -2.81
N THR A 58 24.98 -13.41 -4.08
CA THR A 58 24.80 -12.15 -4.81
C THR A 58 23.73 -11.27 -4.14
N LEU A 59 22.64 -11.89 -3.65
CA LEU A 59 21.60 -11.17 -2.90
C LEU A 59 22.13 -10.63 -1.57
N ARG A 60 22.93 -11.40 -0.82
CA ARG A 60 23.56 -10.95 0.43
C ARG A 60 24.47 -9.73 0.20
N GLN A 61 25.34 -9.81 -0.79
CA GLN A 61 26.23 -8.70 -1.17
C GLN A 61 25.42 -7.47 -1.56
N ALA A 62 24.34 -7.66 -2.33
CA ALA A 62 23.46 -6.57 -2.72
C ALA A 62 22.79 -5.87 -1.52
N ILE A 63 22.35 -6.64 -0.52
CA ILE A 63 21.77 -6.12 0.72
C ILE A 63 22.84 -5.37 1.51
N ALA A 64 24.01 -5.97 1.74
CA ALA A 64 25.10 -5.36 2.50
C ALA A 64 25.61 -4.05 1.88
N GLU A 65 25.70 -3.97 0.55
CA GLU A 65 26.07 -2.74 -0.15
C GLU A 65 25.03 -1.62 0.00
N THR A 66 23.74 -1.98 0.06
CA THR A 66 22.65 -1.00 0.08
C THR A 66 22.24 -0.62 1.51
N ALA A 67 22.49 -1.51 2.47
CA ALA A 67 22.22 -1.33 3.90
C ALA A 67 23.41 -1.89 4.71
N PRO A 68 24.52 -1.11 4.84
CA PRO A 68 25.73 -1.55 5.53
C PRO A 68 25.51 -1.98 6.99
N ASP A 69 24.48 -1.43 7.64
CA ASP A 69 24.08 -1.78 9.01
C ASP A 69 23.72 -3.27 9.17
N PHE A 70 23.41 -3.97 8.07
CA PHE A 70 23.10 -5.41 8.07
C PHE A 70 24.26 -6.28 7.57
N ALA A 71 25.39 -5.69 7.18
CA ALA A 71 26.48 -6.41 6.51
C ALA A 71 27.10 -7.53 7.37
N ASP A 72 27.09 -7.38 8.70
CA ASP A 72 27.55 -8.37 9.67
C ASP A 72 26.63 -9.60 9.78
N ARG A 73 25.38 -9.51 9.31
CA ARG A 73 24.36 -10.56 9.51
C ARG A 73 23.66 -11.04 8.24
N VAL A 74 23.95 -10.49 7.06
CA VAL A 74 23.42 -11.03 5.79
C VAL A 74 23.73 -12.53 5.58
N ALA A 75 24.77 -13.06 6.26
CA ALA A 75 25.10 -14.48 6.25
C ALA A 75 24.00 -15.38 6.85
N GLU A 76 23.09 -14.85 7.67
CA GLU A 76 21.90 -15.56 8.19
C GLU A 76 20.96 -16.05 7.07
N LEU A 77 21.01 -15.38 5.90
CA LEU A 77 20.27 -15.79 4.72
C LEU A 77 20.98 -16.96 4.04
N THR A 78 20.87 -18.18 4.57
CA THR A 78 21.57 -19.39 4.11
C THR A 78 21.07 -19.90 2.77
N ASP A 79 19.77 -19.82 2.50
CA ASP A 79 19.17 -20.36 1.28
C ASP A 79 17.89 -19.64 0.81
N TRP A 80 17.43 -19.98 -0.41
CA TRP A 80 16.27 -19.35 -1.04
C TRP A 80 14.93 -19.69 -0.38
N LYS A 81 14.82 -20.73 0.45
CA LYS A 81 13.58 -21.03 1.20
C LYS A 81 13.27 -19.97 2.25
N GLN A 82 14.27 -19.18 2.65
CA GLN A 82 14.11 -18.02 3.52
C GLN A 82 13.65 -16.76 2.77
N VAL A 83 13.53 -16.82 1.44
CA VAL A 83 13.06 -15.71 0.60
C VAL A 83 11.69 -16.02 0.03
N SER A 84 10.73 -15.15 0.29
CA SER A 84 9.38 -15.23 -0.29
C SER A 84 9.20 -14.15 -1.37
N MET A 85 8.91 -14.57 -2.60
CA MET A 85 8.66 -13.64 -3.70
C MET A 85 7.19 -13.19 -3.69
N LEU A 86 6.98 -11.88 -3.58
CA LEU A 86 5.69 -11.24 -3.80
C LEU A 86 5.65 -10.60 -5.19
N SER A 87 4.85 -11.19 -6.08
CA SER A 87 4.46 -10.57 -7.34
C SER A 87 3.55 -9.38 -7.04
N VAL A 88 4.02 -8.14 -7.23
CA VAL A 88 3.16 -6.97 -6.96
C VAL A 88 2.19 -6.76 -8.11
N GLU A 89 0.90 -6.76 -7.80
CA GLU A 89 -0.17 -6.44 -8.73
C GLU A 89 -1.02 -5.29 -8.18
N ALA A 90 -1.61 -4.53 -9.09
CA ALA A 90 -2.56 -3.48 -8.78
C ALA A 90 -3.67 -3.53 -9.84
N ASN A 91 -4.65 -4.40 -9.59
CA ASN A 91 -5.73 -4.70 -10.52
C ASN A 91 -7.08 -4.38 -9.87
N ARG A 92 -8.10 -4.15 -10.70
CA ARG A 92 -9.47 -3.93 -10.22
C ARG A 92 -10.47 -4.43 -11.26
N LEU A 93 -11.44 -5.22 -10.81
CA LEU A 93 -12.53 -5.65 -11.66
C LEU A 93 -13.43 -4.46 -12.03
N PRO A 94 -13.88 -4.34 -13.30
CA PRO A 94 -14.88 -3.35 -13.69
C PRO A 94 -16.22 -3.53 -12.98
N ARG A 95 -16.54 -4.77 -12.61
CA ARG A 95 -17.77 -5.15 -11.91
C ARG A 95 -17.47 -6.17 -10.82
N TRP A 96 -17.85 -5.87 -9.59
CA TRP A 96 -17.57 -6.68 -8.40
C TRP A 96 -18.68 -7.67 -8.07
N TYR A 97 -19.79 -7.62 -8.80
CA TYR A 97 -21.00 -8.36 -8.46
C TYR A 97 -21.70 -8.94 -9.69
N ARG A 98 -22.51 -9.96 -9.43
CA ARG A 98 -23.54 -10.51 -10.31
C ARG A 98 -24.68 -11.06 -9.43
N PRO A 99 -25.83 -11.49 -9.98
CA PRO A 99 -26.88 -12.11 -9.16
C PRO A 99 -26.31 -13.21 -8.26
N GLY A 100 -26.50 -13.08 -6.94
CA GLY A 100 -26.01 -14.04 -5.93
C GLY A 100 -24.51 -14.03 -5.62
N LEU A 101 -23.72 -13.08 -6.14
CA LEU A 101 -22.28 -13.01 -5.88
C LEU A 101 -21.79 -11.57 -5.73
N LEU A 102 -20.99 -11.33 -4.69
CA LEU A 102 -20.25 -10.11 -4.47
C LEU A 102 -18.80 -10.45 -4.11
N LEU A 103 -17.85 -9.80 -4.79
CA LEU A 103 -16.42 -9.89 -4.54
C LEU A 103 -15.97 -8.64 -3.78
N LEU A 104 -15.09 -8.82 -2.80
CA LEU A 104 -14.56 -7.75 -1.94
C LEU A 104 -13.05 -7.93 -1.74
N GLY A 105 -12.34 -6.88 -1.30
CA GLY A 105 -10.90 -6.93 -1.08
C GLY A 105 -10.14 -7.38 -2.34
N ASP A 106 -9.09 -8.20 -2.17
CA ASP A 106 -8.22 -8.64 -3.27
C ASP A 106 -8.97 -9.40 -4.38
N ALA A 107 -10.12 -10.01 -4.08
CA ALA A 107 -10.94 -10.67 -5.10
C ALA A 107 -11.61 -9.66 -6.06
N ALA A 108 -11.80 -8.41 -5.64
CA ALA A 108 -12.39 -7.34 -6.44
C ALA A 108 -11.37 -6.30 -6.89
N HIS A 109 -10.38 -6.01 -6.04
CA HIS A 109 -9.31 -5.06 -6.30
C HIS A 109 -8.07 -5.41 -5.47
N VAL A 110 -7.01 -5.81 -6.16
CA VAL A 110 -5.71 -6.04 -5.53
C VAL A 110 -5.06 -4.67 -5.29
N MET A 111 -4.66 -4.43 -4.05
CA MET A 111 -3.94 -3.22 -3.67
C MET A 111 -2.44 -3.47 -3.72
N SER A 112 -1.70 -2.48 -4.19
CA SER A 112 -0.25 -2.51 -4.13
C SER A 112 0.25 -2.51 -2.67
N PRO A 113 1.23 -3.37 -2.31
CA PRO A 113 1.71 -3.52 -0.95
C PRO A 113 2.53 -2.32 -0.48
N ALA A 114 3.00 -1.46 -1.39
CA ALA A 114 3.79 -0.28 -1.03
C ALA A 114 3.05 0.70 -0.10
N GLY A 115 1.71 0.66 -0.08
CA GLY A 115 0.91 1.43 0.86
C GLY A 115 0.62 0.72 2.19
N GLY A 116 0.78 -0.61 2.29
CA GLY A 116 0.34 -1.38 3.46
C GLY A 116 -1.19 -1.39 3.68
N ASN A 117 -1.97 -0.97 2.68
CA ASN A 117 -3.39 -0.65 2.84
C ASN A 117 -4.35 -1.79 2.48
N GLY A 118 -3.86 -2.89 1.88
CA GLY A 118 -4.72 -3.93 1.29
C GLY A 118 -5.72 -4.51 2.29
N ILE A 119 -5.23 -4.94 3.46
CA ILE A 119 -6.08 -5.49 4.52
C ILE A 119 -7.08 -4.47 5.07
N ASN A 120 -6.66 -3.22 5.25
CA ASN A 120 -7.55 -2.16 5.74
C ASN A 120 -8.69 -1.90 4.75
N TYR A 121 -8.40 -1.92 3.44
CA TYR A 121 -9.42 -1.78 2.41
C TYR A 121 -10.35 -2.98 2.32
N ALA A 122 -9.83 -4.19 2.44
CA ALA A 122 -10.66 -5.39 2.49
C ALA A 122 -11.62 -5.38 3.70
N ILE A 123 -11.14 -4.96 4.87
CA ILE A 123 -11.98 -4.80 6.07
C ILE A 123 -13.05 -3.71 5.83
N MET A 124 -12.67 -2.55 5.29
CA MET A 124 -13.63 -1.49 4.98
C MET A 124 -14.71 -1.94 3.99
N ASP A 125 -14.35 -2.76 3.01
CA ASP A 125 -15.30 -3.32 2.07
C ASP A 125 -16.29 -4.26 2.75
N ALA A 126 -15.80 -5.11 3.66
CA ALA A 126 -16.64 -6.00 4.46
C ALA A 126 -17.60 -5.18 5.35
N VAL A 127 -17.14 -4.10 5.98
CA VAL A 127 -17.99 -3.21 6.78
C VAL A 127 -19.04 -2.52 5.91
N ALA A 128 -18.67 -2.02 4.73
CA ALA A 128 -19.64 -1.39 3.82
C ALA A 128 -20.67 -2.41 3.30
N ALA A 129 -20.24 -3.63 2.97
CA ALA A 129 -21.13 -4.70 2.58
C ALA A 129 -22.10 -5.05 3.71
N ALA A 130 -21.61 -5.21 4.94
CA ALA A 130 -22.46 -5.48 6.11
C ALA A 130 -23.50 -4.37 6.33
N ASN A 131 -23.08 -3.10 6.30
CA ASN A 131 -23.97 -1.95 6.47
C ASN A 131 -25.08 -1.88 5.40
N ILE A 132 -24.77 -2.27 4.16
CA ILE A 132 -25.72 -2.19 3.03
C ILE A 132 -26.60 -3.44 2.94
N LEU A 133 -26.04 -4.62 3.18
CA LEU A 133 -26.66 -5.89 2.85
C LEU A 133 -27.36 -6.59 4.02
N THR A 134 -27.09 -6.23 5.27
CA THR A 134 -27.66 -6.96 6.43
C THR A 134 -29.19 -6.97 6.41
N ALA A 135 -29.84 -5.82 6.27
CA ALA A 135 -31.30 -5.73 6.23
C ALA A 135 -31.94 -6.49 5.04
N PRO A 136 -31.50 -6.31 3.78
CA PRO A 136 -32.07 -7.07 2.66
C PRO A 136 -31.73 -8.56 2.70
N LEU A 137 -30.58 -8.96 3.27
CA LEU A 137 -30.27 -10.39 3.50
C LEU A 137 -31.23 -11.02 4.50
N GLN A 138 -31.50 -10.36 5.64
CA GLN A 138 -32.46 -10.83 6.63
C GLN A 138 -33.89 -10.93 6.06
N ALA A 139 -34.26 -10.01 5.18
CA ALA A 139 -35.56 -10.03 4.50
C ALA A 139 -35.63 -11.04 3.34
N GLY A 140 -34.51 -11.62 2.90
CA GLY A 140 -34.45 -12.47 1.70
C GLY A 140 -34.68 -11.70 0.39
N LEU A 141 -34.47 -10.37 0.39
CA LEU A 141 -34.81 -9.44 -0.70
C LEU A 141 -33.57 -8.77 -1.31
N VAL A 142 -32.40 -9.43 -1.27
CA VAL A 142 -31.19 -8.87 -1.88
C VAL A 142 -31.35 -8.74 -3.38
N THR A 143 -31.20 -7.52 -3.87
CA THR A 143 -31.22 -7.20 -5.28
C THR A 143 -29.82 -6.97 -5.82
N VAL A 144 -29.68 -7.07 -7.14
CA VAL A 144 -28.45 -6.65 -7.84
C VAL A 144 -28.13 -5.17 -7.57
N ALA A 145 -29.15 -4.33 -7.34
CA ALA A 145 -28.96 -2.92 -7.03
C ALA A 145 -28.26 -2.69 -5.67
N ASP A 146 -28.53 -3.56 -4.69
CA ASP A 146 -27.87 -3.54 -3.38
C ASP A 146 -26.38 -3.90 -3.52
N LEU A 147 -26.07 -4.94 -4.29
CA LEU A 147 -24.68 -5.32 -4.59
C LEU A 147 -23.94 -4.20 -5.34
N ALA A 148 -24.62 -3.56 -6.29
CA ALA A 148 -24.10 -2.40 -7.01
C ALA A 148 -23.86 -1.19 -6.08
N CYS A 149 -24.64 -1.05 -5.01
CA CYS A 149 -24.46 -0.02 -4.01
C CYS A 149 -23.12 -0.20 -3.26
N VAL A 150 -22.76 -1.45 -2.92
CA VAL A 150 -21.47 -1.76 -2.31
C VAL A 150 -20.31 -1.36 -3.22
N GLN A 151 -20.35 -1.75 -4.51
CA GLN A 151 -19.31 -1.33 -5.46
C GLN A 151 -19.23 0.20 -5.57
N ARG A 152 -20.35 0.90 -5.78
CA ARG A 152 -20.33 2.38 -5.90
C ARG A 152 -19.75 3.05 -4.65
N ARG A 153 -20.02 2.48 -3.47
CA ARG A 153 -19.53 3.01 -2.19
C ARG A 153 -18.01 2.90 -2.06
N ARG A 154 -17.43 1.79 -2.54
CA ARG A 154 -16.03 1.41 -2.29
C ARG A 154 -15.08 1.62 -3.47
N GLU A 155 -15.60 1.62 -4.70
CA GLU A 155 -14.79 1.76 -5.91
C GLU A 155 -14.10 3.13 -5.98
N TRP A 156 -14.80 4.23 -5.64
CA TRP A 156 -14.20 5.56 -5.70
C TRP A 156 -13.00 5.72 -4.75
N PRO A 157 -13.10 5.40 -3.43
CA PRO A 157 -11.95 5.42 -2.54
C PRO A 157 -10.79 4.53 -3.02
N THR A 158 -11.11 3.31 -3.48
CA THR A 158 -10.13 2.37 -4.03
C THR A 158 -9.38 2.95 -5.22
N ARG A 159 -10.09 3.58 -6.18
CA ARG A 159 -9.49 4.21 -7.36
C ARG A 159 -8.50 5.30 -7.01
N VAL A 160 -8.85 6.16 -6.06
CA VAL A 160 -7.97 7.27 -5.67
C VAL A 160 -6.70 6.74 -5.01
N VAL A 161 -6.81 5.76 -4.10
CA VAL A 161 -5.62 5.17 -3.47
C VAL A 161 -4.75 4.40 -4.44
N GLN A 162 -5.34 3.58 -5.33
CA GLN A 162 -4.56 2.89 -6.37
C GLN A 162 -3.80 3.89 -7.25
N ALA A 163 -4.43 5.00 -7.65
CA ALA A 163 -3.77 6.03 -8.45
C ALA A 163 -2.60 6.70 -7.69
N MET A 164 -2.77 7.01 -6.40
CA MET A 164 -1.72 7.59 -5.56
C MET A 164 -0.54 6.63 -5.37
N VAL A 165 -0.82 5.37 -5.05
CA VAL A 165 0.22 4.37 -4.80
C VAL A 165 0.99 4.06 -6.08
N ASN A 166 0.31 3.83 -7.21
CA ASN A 166 0.97 3.56 -8.48
C ASN A 166 1.90 4.71 -8.90
N PHE A 167 1.45 5.96 -8.73
CA PHE A 167 2.29 7.12 -9.03
C PHE A 167 3.54 7.19 -8.14
N MET A 168 3.39 6.96 -6.83
CA MET A 168 4.50 6.98 -5.89
C MET A 168 5.50 5.86 -6.20
N GLN A 169 5.01 4.67 -6.50
CA GLN A 169 5.83 3.52 -6.88
C GLN A 169 6.61 3.77 -8.16
N ASP A 170 5.96 4.26 -9.23
CA ASP A 170 6.64 4.56 -10.49
C ASP A 170 7.74 5.61 -10.31
N SER A 171 7.50 6.59 -9.44
CA SER A 171 8.47 7.66 -9.15
C SER A 171 9.64 7.15 -8.31
N LEU A 172 9.37 6.33 -7.30
CA LEU A 172 10.41 5.70 -6.47
C LEU A 172 11.21 4.67 -7.26
N LEU A 173 10.56 3.85 -8.09
CA LEU A 173 11.22 2.86 -8.93
C LEU A 173 12.14 3.54 -9.94
N LYS A 174 11.69 4.62 -10.59
CA LYS A 174 12.55 5.41 -11.49
C LYS A 174 13.74 6.04 -10.78
N ALA A 175 13.55 6.56 -9.57
CA ALA A 175 14.65 7.12 -8.79
C ALA A 175 15.61 6.05 -8.26
N ALA A 176 15.11 4.87 -7.91
CA ALA A 176 15.91 3.76 -7.42
C ALA A 176 16.74 3.10 -8.53
N LEU A 177 16.22 3.04 -9.75
CA LEU A 177 16.89 2.45 -10.91
C LEU A 177 17.87 3.42 -11.61
N ASP A 178 17.82 4.72 -11.31
CA ASP A 178 18.76 5.71 -11.84
C ASP A 178 19.98 5.84 -10.92
N PRO A 179 21.21 5.51 -11.38
CA PRO A 179 22.44 5.63 -10.58
C PRO A 179 22.71 7.04 -10.04
N ASN A 180 22.17 8.08 -10.69
CA ASN A 180 22.28 9.49 -10.30
C ASN A 180 20.93 10.07 -9.81
N GLY A 181 19.90 9.24 -9.69
CA GLY A 181 18.56 9.66 -9.31
C GLY A 181 18.49 10.04 -7.84
N SER A 182 18.05 11.25 -7.54
CA SER A 182 17.63 11.62 -6.18
C SER A 182 16.11 11.68 -6.11
N PHE A 183 15.50 10.91 -5.21
CA PHE A 183 14.09 11.08 -4.92
C PHE A 183 13.92 12.21 -3.91
N THR A 184 13.65 13.42 -4.39
CA THR A 184 13.31 14.55 -3.52
C THR A 184 11.83 14.48 -3.16
N PHE A 185 11.50 14.17 -1.90
CA PHE A 185 10.15 14.39 -1.41
C PHE A 185 9.80 15.88 -1.56
N PRO A 186 8.59 16.23 -2.05
CA PRO A 186 8.20 17.63 -2.17
C PRO A 186 8.33 18.36 -0.82
N SER A 187 8.97 19.54 -0.81
CA SER A 187 9.30 20.28 0.41
C SER A 187 8.10 20.61 1.32
N PHE A 188 6.88 20.67 0.76
CA PHE A 188 5.65 20.89 1.52
C PHE A 188 5.24 19.70 2.41
N LEU A 189 5.78 18.49 2.20
CA LEU A 189 5.58 17.35 3.11
C LEU A 189 6.22 17.58 4.49
N GLY A 190 7.12 18.55 4.64
CA GLY A 190 7.73 18.93 5.92
C GLY A 190 6.79 19.68 6.87
N TRP A 191 5.65 20.21 6.39
CA TRP A 191 4.71 20.96 7.23
C TRP A 191 4.09 20.03 8.28
N PRO A 192 4.09 20.37 9.59
CA PRO A 192 3.52 19.54 10.66
C PRO A 192 2.08 19.06 10.43
N LEU A 193 1.24 19.80 9.69
CA LEU A 193 -0.11 19.35 9.35
C LEU A 193 -0.10 18.30 8.22
N VAL A 194 0.78 18.46 7.23
CA VAL A 194 0.94 17.53 6.10
C VAL A 194 1.62 16.24 6.55
N ARG A 195 2.54 16.27 7.53
CA ARG A 195 3.15 15.06 8.12
C ARG A 195 2.14 14.12 8.80
N LYS A 196 1.03 14.64 9.31
CA LYS A 196 -0.02 13.82 9.97
C LYS A 196 -0.95 13.12 8.98
N VAL A 197 -0.96 13.54 7.72
CA VAL A 197 -1.94 13.09 6.73
C VAL A 197 -1.58 11.73 6.11
N PRO A 198 -0.33 11.45 5.70
CA PRO A 198 0.05 10.14 5.18
C PRO A 198 -0.28 9.01 6.16
N PRO A 199 0.08 9.06 7.46
CA PRO A 199 -0.27 7.99 8.40
C PRO A 199 -1.77 7.76 8.52
N LEU A 200 -2.57 8.84 8.49
CA LEU A 200 -4.03 8.73 8.53
C LEU A 200 -4.61 8.16 7.22
N LEU A 201 -4.04 8.51 6.08
CA LEU A 201 -4.50 8.09 4.76
C LEU A 201 -4.08 6.66 4.44
N PHE A 202 -2.89 6.24 4.87
CA PHE A 202 -2.45 4.85 4.81
C PHE A 202 -3.16 3.99 5.90
N GLY A 203 -3.27 4.50 7.13
CA GLY A 203 -3.96 3.78 8.21
C GLY A 203 -5.47 3.60 7.97
N PHE A 204 -6.19 4.67 7.64
CA PHE A 204 -7.66 4.68 7.60
C PHE A 204 -8.27 4.86 6.20
N GLY A 205 -7.46 5.17 5.19
CA GLY A 205 -7.95 5.39 3.82
C GLY A 205 -8.66 6.73 3.60
N ILE A 206 -9.18 6.92 2.38
CA ILE A 206 -9.82 8.18 1.94
C ILE A 206 -11.30 8.26 2.39
N ARG A 207 -11.86 7.13 2.83
CA ARG A 207 -13.22 7.04 3.39
C ARG A 207 -13.32 5.84 4.34
N PRO A 208 -13.02 6.04 5.63
CA PRO A 208 -13.14 4.99 6.63
C PRO A 208 -14.59 4.52 6.74
N GLU A 209 -14.81 3.22 6.83
CA GLU A 209 -16.12 2.64 7.09
C GLU A 209 -16.21 2.25 8.56
N HIS A 210 -17.37 2.53 9.16
CA HIS A 210 -17.67 2.19 10.54
C HIS A 210 -18.88 1.27 10.56
N VAL A 211 -18.86 0.26 11.43
CA VAL A 211 -20.00 -0.63 11.64
C VAL A 211 -21.16 0.20 12.17
N GLN A 212 -22.31 0.10 11.50
CA GLN A 212 -23.54 0.74 11.97
C GLN A 212 -24.27 -0.25 12.87
N THR A 213 -24.21 -0.03 14.18
CA THR A 213 -24.79 -0.93 15.20
C THR A 213 -26.29 -0.74 15.40
N GLU A 214 -26.89 0.37 14.94
CA GLU A 214 -28.32 0.65 15.16
C GLU A 214 -28.97 1.35 13.96
N THR A 215 -30.25 1.02 13.72
CA THR A 215 -31.20 1.76 12.89
C THR A 215 -31.32 3.21 13.37
N ARG A 216 -30.45 4.08 12.86
CA ARG A 216 -30.47 5.55 12.88
C ARG A 216 -31.34 6.20 13.97
N ARG A 217 -30.72 6.62 15.07
CA ARG A 217 -31.07 7.88 15.77
C ARG A 217 -29.81 8.69 16.03
N GLY A 218 -29.96 10.01 15.86
CA GLY A 218 -28.90 10.88 15.38
C GLY A 218 -27.75 11.13 16.34
N HIS A 219 -26.58 11.40 15.76
CA HIS A 219 -25.65 12.39 16.25
C HIS A 219 -24.75 12.90 15.12
N THR A 220 -24.73 14.21 14.96
CA THR A 220 -23.88 14.95 14.03
C THR A 220 -22.43 14.81 14.49
N GLN A 221 -21.67 13.88 13.90
CA GLN A 221 -20.23 13.86 14.11
C GLN A 221 -19.58 15.03 13.38
N ALA A 222 -18.83 15.82 14.14
CA ALA A 222 -18.24 17.10 13.74
C ALA A 222 -17.49 17.03 12.40
N HIS A 223 -17.90 17.92 11.49
CA HIS A 223 -17.46 17.98 10.10
C HIS A 223 -16.04 18.52 9.87
N VAL A 224 -15.23 18.76 10.91
CA VAL A 224 -14.00 19.56 10.79
C VAL A 224 -12.81 18.78 10.17
N GLY A 225 -12.76 17.45 10.31
CA GLY A 225 -11.66 16.63 9.77
C GLY A 225 -11.80 16.22 8.29
N ARG A 226 -13.03 16.17 7.76
CA ARG A 226 -13.30 15.71 6.38
C ARG A 226 -12.87 16.71 5.32
N TRP A 227 -12.98 18.00 5.62
CA TRP A 227 -12.60 19.06 4.68
C TRP A 227 -11.09 19.19 4.53
N ALA A 228 -10.30 19.02 5.60
CA ALA A 228 -8.85 19.07 5.52
C ALA A 228 -8.27 17.90 4.71
N ALA A 229 -8.74 16.67 4.95
CA ALA A 229 -8.33 15.50 4.17
C ALA A 229 -8.76 15.62 2.70
N ALA A 230 -9.99 16.07 2.44
CA ALA A 230 -10.47 16.31 1.08
C ALA A 230 -9.69 17.42 0.37
N LEU A 231 -9.35 18.50 1.06
CA LEU A 231 -8.55 19.60 0.51
C LEU A 231 -7.14 19.13 0.18
N ILE A 232 -6.50 18.32 1.02
CA ILE A 232 -5.15 17.81 0.78
C ILE A 232 -5.14 16.76 -0.34
N VAL A 233 -6.13 15.87 -0.39
CA VAL A 233 -6.32 14.98 -1.56
C VAL A 233 -6.53 15.81 -2.82
N THR A 234 -7.33 16.88 -2.77
CA THR A 234 -7.55 17.77 -3.93
C THR A 234 -6.29 18.54 -4.33
N LEU A 235 -5.46 18.96 -3.36
CA LEU A 235 -4.19 19.64 -3.62
C LEU A 235 -3.14 18.68 -4.17
N VAL A 236 -3.08 17.44 -3.66
CA VAL A 236 -2.17 16.40 -4.15
C VAL A 236 -2.58 15.93 -5.54
N VAL A 237 -3.87 15.64 -5.75
CA VAL A 237 -4.46 15.30 -7.06
C VAL A 237 -4.33 16.46 -8.04
N GLY A 238 -4.59 17.69 -7.60
CA GLY A 238 -4.46 18.90 -8.42
C GLY A 238 -3.01 19.21 -8.79
N TRP A 239 -2.06 18.98 -7.89
CA TRP A 239 -0.63 19.06 -8.19
C TRP A 239 -0.18 17.96 -9.16
N LEU A 240 -0.67 16.74 -8.97
CA LEU A 240 -0.47 15.61 -9.89
C LEU A 240 -0.98 15.92 -11.30
N ILE A 241 -2.21 16.44 -11.43
CA ILE A 241 -2.82 16.84 -12.69
C ILE A 241 -2.03 17.99 -13.34
N ARG A 242 -1.67 19.04 -12.58
CA ARG A 242 -0.85 20.15 -13.11
C ARG A 242 0.53 19.69 -13.57
N ARG A 243 1.13 18.70 -12.91
CA ARG A 243 2.44 18.15 -13.29
C ARG A 243 2.35 17.25 -14.52
N LEU A 244 1.25 16.54 -14.71
CA LEU A 244 0.94 15.77 -15.93
C LEU A 244 0.68 16.69 -17.13
N LEU A 245 -0.03 17.81 -16.92
CA LEU A 245 -0.31 18.80 -17.98
C LEU A 245 0.91 19.62 -18.41
N ARG A 246 1.99 19.67 -17.60
CA ARG A 246 3.27 20.32 -17.98
C ARG A 246 4.21 19.43 -18.81
N ARG A 247 3.79 18.21 -19.13
CA ARG A 247 4.54 17.26 -19.98
C ARG A 247 3.96 17.14 -21.40
N PHE A 248 3.01 18.01 -21.76
CA PHE A 248 2.54 18.25 -23.12
C PHE A 248 2.86 19.70 -23.50
#